data_AF-A0A3B0TZQ3-F1
#
_entry.id   AF-A0A3B0TZQ3-F1
#
_cell.length_a   1.000
_cell.length_b   1.000
_cell.length_c   1.000
_cell.angle_alpha   90.00
_cell.angle_beta   90.00
_cell.angle_gamma   90.00
#
_symmetry.space_group_name_H-M   'P 1'
#
loop_
_entity.id
_entity.type
_entity.pdbx_description
1 polymer ?
#
loop_
_entity_poly.entity_id
_entity_poly.type
_entity_poly.pdbx_seq_one_letter_code
_entity_poly.pdbx_strand_id
1 'polypeptide(L)' 'MRVFIDVNVIISVLNKEYPLFSNAARVLSLNNTKGVQLFTSPLSSVIFIFRSYGYAKEKCLGKKKNLNPTVIQFQLL' A
#
# COMPACT_ATOMS: atom_id res chain seq x y z
N MET A 1 -9.98 -20.79 -0.94
CA MET A 1 -9.53 -20.34 0.40
C MET A 1 -9.75 -18.84 0.51
N ARG A 2 -10.30 -18.35 1.63
CA ARG A 2 -10.56 -16.92 1.85
C ARG A 2 -9.46 -16.36 2.73
N VAL A 3 -8.73 -15.36 2.24
CA VAL A 3 -7.57 -14.78 2.95
C VAL A 3 -7.85 -13.31 3.19
N PHE A 4 -7.75 -12.89 4.45
CA PHE A 4 -7.81 -11.49 4.81
C PHE A 4 -6.42 -10.86 4.64
N ILE A 5 -6.37 -9.75 3.91
CA ILE A 5 -5.15 -9.00 3.62
C ILE A 5 -5.20 -7.64 4.32
N ASP A 6 -4.06 -7.26 4.89
CA ASP A 6 -3.83 -5.93 5.43
C ASP A 6 -3.62 -4.92 4.29
N VAL A 7 -4.13 -3.71 4.49
CA VAL A 7 -3.98 -2.58 3.57
C VAL A 7 -2.51 -2.20 3.34
N ASN A 8 -1.61 -2.43 4.29
CA ASN A 8 -0.18 -2.15 4.12
C ASN A 8 0.44 -2.97 2.98
N VAL A 9 -0.01 -4.21 2.77
CA VAL A 9 0.44 -5.06 1.66
C VAL A 9 0.03 -4.44 0.32
N ILE A 10 -1.18 -3.89 0.23
CA ILE A 10 -1.70 -3.22 -0.97
C ILE A 10 -0.93 -1.93 -1.23
N ILE A 11 -0.69 -1.15 -0.17
CA ILE A 11 0.06 0.10 -0.24
C ILE A 11 1.49 -0.12 -0.73
N SER A 12 2.19 -1.13 -0.22
CA SER A 12 3.56 -1.41 -0.63
C SER A 12 3.67 -1.81 -2.10
N VAL A 13 2.64 -2.43 -2.68
CA VAL A 13 2.56 -2.69 -4.13
C VAL A 13 2.30 -1.43 -4.93
N LEU A 14 1.32 -0.61 -4.50
CA LEU A 14 0.96 0.64 -5.19
C LEU A 14 2.11 1.64 -5.20
N ASN A 15 2.83 1.78 -4.08
CA ASN A 15 3.94 2.71 -3.93
C ASN A 15 5.29 2.14 -4.39
N LYS A 16 5.35 0.87 -4.81
CA LYS A 16 6.60 0.15 -5.14
C LYS A 16 7.64 0.24 -4.00
N GLU A 17 7.18 0.02 -2.77
CA GLU A 17 8.00 0.08 -1.56
C GLU A 17 8.86 -1.19 -1.44
N TYR A 18 10.17 -1.05 -1.67
CA TYR A 18 11.14 -2.11 -1.42
C TYR A 18 11.54 -2.13 0.07
N PRO A 19 11.76 -3.30 0.69
CA PRO A 19 11.87 -4.63 0.08
C PRO A 19 10.55 -5.42 0.00
N LEU A 20 9.46 -4.95 0.62
CA LEU A 20 8.21 -5.70 0.75
C LEU A 20 7.47 -5.90 -0.58
N PHE A 21 7.72 -5.04 -1.57
CA PHE A 21 7.07 -5.05 -2.88
C PHE A 21 6.99 -6.43 -3.52
N SER A 22 8.10 -7.17 -3.58
CA SER A 22 8.14 -8.45 -4.30
C SER A 22 7.22 -9.50 -3.67
N ASN A 23 7.26 -9.59 -2.34
CA ASN A 23 6.42 -10.54 -1.60
C ASN A 23 4.95 -10.11 -1.63
N ALA A 24 4.68 -8.82 -1.44
CA ALA A 24 3.33 -8.28 -1.48
C ALA A 24 2.67 -8.43 -2.86
N ALA A 25 3.42 -8.20 -3.94
CA ALA A 25 2.95 -8.38 -5.31
C ALA A 25 2.65 -9.87 -5.61
N ARG A 26 3.49 -10.78 -5.12
CA ARG A 26 3.24 -12.22 -5.24
C ARG A 26 1.96 -12.62 -4.51
N VAL A 27 1.74 -12.12 -3.30
CA VAL A 27 0.51 -12.37 -2.53
C VAL A 27 -0.73 -11.82 -3.25
N LEU A 28 -0.66 -10.62 -3.81
CA LEU A 28 -1.76 -10.04 -4.58
C LEU A 28 -2.03 -10.78 -5.91
N SER A 29 -0.99 -11.31 -6.56
CA SER A 29 -1.14 -12.11 -7.80
C SER A 29 -1.83 -13.47 -7.58
N LEU A 30 -1.90 -13.95 -6.33
CA LEU A 30 -2.65 -15.15 -5.97
C LEU A 30 -4.17 -14.93 -6.02
N ASN A 31 -4.64 -13.69 -6.16
CA ASN A 31 -6.05 -13.42 -6.34
C ASN A 31 -6.56 -14.13 -7.61
N ASN A 32 -7.68 -14.83 -7.49
CA ASN A 32 -8.31 -15.55 -8.60
C ASN A 32 -7.53 -16.76 -9.15
N THR A 33 -6.33 -17.04 -8.65
CA THR A 33 -5.61 -18.30 -8.93
C THR A 33 -5.82 -19.29 -7.77
N LYS A 34 -6.00 -20.58 -8.09
CA LYS A 34 -6.20 -21.68 -7.12
C LYS A 34 -7.41 -21.51 -6.18
N GLY A 35 -8.44 -20.76 -6.61
CA GLY A 35 -9.63 -20.54 -5.79
C GLY A 35 -9.37 -19.72 -4.52
N VAL A 36 -8.31 -18.90 -4.52
CA VAL A 36 -8.03 -17.95 -3.44
C VAL A 36 -8.78 -16.66 -3.70
N GLN A 37 -9.59 -16.24 -2.72
CA GLN A 37 -10.27 -14.96 -2.72
C GLN A 37 -9.68 -14.08 -1.62
N LEU A 38 -9.19 -12.91 -2.02
CA LEU A 38 -8.60 -11.93 -1.13
C LEU A 38 -9.69 -10.97 -0.65
N PHE A 39 -9.80 -10.82 0.67
CA PHE A 39 -10.73 -9.90 1.31
C PHE A 39 -9.97 -8.86 2.11
N THR A 40 -10.52 -7.65 2.15
CA THR A 40 -10.03 -6.57 3.00
C THR A 40 -11.18 -5.97 3.79
N SER A 41 -10.90 -5.48 5.00
CA SER A 41 -11.90 -4.84 5.83
C SER A 41 -12.14 -3.40 5.38
N PRO A 42 -13.40 -2.89 5.43
CA PRO A 42 -13.70 -1.50 5.10
C PRO A 42 -12.91 -0.50 5.96
N LEU A 43 -12.64 -0.87 7.22
CA LEU A 43 -11.85 -0.07 8.16
C LEU A 43 -10.43 0.16 7.64
N SER A 44 -9.76 -0.87 7.13
CA SER A 44 -8.38 -0.75 6.64
C SER A 44 -8.27 0.12 5.38
N SER A 45 -9.29 0.12 4.52
CA SER A 45 -9.35 0.98 3.31
C SER A 45 -9.41 2.47 3.63
N VAL A 46 -9.95 2.87 4.78
CA VAL A 46 -10.00 4.29 5.19
C VAL A 46 -8.58 4.85 5.40
N ILE A 47 -7.68 4.07 5.99
CA ILE A 47 -6.27 4.46 6.16
C ILE A 47 -5.58 4.63 4.79
N PHE A 48 -5.88 3.76 3.83
CA PHE A 48 -5.37 3.90 2.45
C PHE A 48 -5.86 5.18 1.78
N ILE A 49 -7.15 5.47 1.88
CA ILE A 49 -7.75 6.67 1.32
C ILE A 49 -7.12 7.91 1.98
N PHE A 50 -7.02 7.94 3.31
CA PHE A 50 -6.39 9.03 4.04
C PHE A 50 -4.94 9.27 3.61
N ARG A 51 -4.11 8.21 3.50
CA ARG A 51 -2.75 8.30 2.93
C ARG A 51 -2.78 8.88 1.53
N SER A 52 -3.64 8.36 0.66
CA SER A 52 -3.74 8.80 -0.73
C SER A 52 -4.13 10.27 -0.87
N TYR A 53 -5.07 10.75 -0.06
CA TYR A 53 -5.46 12.17 0.00
C TYR A 53 -4.32 13.06 0.53
N GLY A 54 -3.56 12.60 1.53
CA GLY A 54 -2.36 13.30 2.02
C GLY A 54 -1.32 13.48 0.91
N TYR A 55 -1.02 12.41 0.17
CA TYR A 55 -0.10 12.44 -0.98
C TYR A 55 -0.60 13.33 -2.12
N ALA A 56 -1.88 13.25 -2.47
CA ALA A 56 -2.47 14.09 -3.51
C ALA A 56 -2.38 15.59 -3.14
N LYS A 57 -2.63 15.93 -1.87
CA LYS A 57 -2.51 17.30 -1.38
C LYS A 57 -1.09 17.82 -1.49
N GLU A 58 -0.08 17.02 -1.11
CA GLU A 58 1.33 17.43 -1.24
C GLU A 58 1.75 17.62 -2.71
N LYS A 59 1.25 16.78 -3.62
CA LYS A 59 1.53 16.88 -5.05
C LYS A 59 0.88 18.10 -5.70
N CYS A 60 -0.36 18.42 -5.33
CA CYS A 60 -1.10 19.59 -5.83
C CYS A 60 -0.58 20.92 -5.26
N LEU A 61 0.02 20.92 -4.06
CA LEU A 61 0.62 22.12 -3.46
C LEU A 61 2.01 22.47 -4.03
N GLY A 62 2.52 21.71 -5.01
CA GLY A 62 3.76 22.06 -5.72
C GLY A 62 5.01 22.14 -4.84
N LYS A 63 4.98 21.62 -3.60
CA LYS A 63 6.17 21.55 -2.74
C LYS A 63 7.06 20.42 -3.24
N LYS A 64 8.03 20.74 -4.12
CA LYS A 64 9.25 19.95 -4.32
C LYS A 64 10.02 19.90 -3.01
N LYS A 65 9.65 19.01 -2.09
CA LYS A 65 10.63 18.52 -1.12
C LYS A 65 11.47 17.47 -1.85
N ASN A 66 12.78 17.58 -1.74
CA ASN A 66 13.70 16.45 -1.95
C ASN A 66 13.29 15.34 -0.98
N LEU A 67 12.27 14.57 -1.37
CA LEU A 67 11.74 13.49 -0.56
C LEU A 67 12.71 12.34 -0.77
N ASN A 68 13.71 12.24 0.12
CA ASN A 68 14.46 11.01 0.24
C ASN A 68 13.43 9.88 0.46
N PRO A 69 13.36 8.88 -0.44
CA PRO A 69 12.36 7.82 -0.37
C PRO A 69 12.46 7.00 0.93
N THR A 70 13.53 7.19 1.70
CA THR A 70 13.80 6.63 3.02
C THR A 70 12.94 7.18 4.16
N VAL A 71 12.39 8.40 4.07
CA VAL A 71 11.65 9.01 5.20
C VAL A 71 10.25 8.39 5.36
N ILE A 72 9.67 7.87 4.27
CA ILE A 72 8.36 7.18 4.32
C ILE A 72 8.50 5.78 4.93
N GLN A 73 9.68 5.14 4.79
CA GLN A 73 9.95 3.80 5.32
C GLN A 73 10.11 3.77 6.84
N PHE A 74 10.48 4.89 7.49
CA PHE A 74 10.83 4.90 8.92
C PHE A 74 9.72 5.40 9.85
N GLN A 75 8.60 5.95 9.35
CA GLN A 75 7.54 6.51 10.20
C GLN A 75 6.54 5.44 10.71
N LEU A 76 6.77 4.15 10.44
CA LEU A 76 5.87 3.04 10.80
C LEU A 76 6.64 1.85 11.40
N LEU A 77 7.64 2.15 12.23
CA LEU A 77 8.21 1.21 13.20
C LEU A 77 8.03 1.78 14.61
#